data_AF-A0A3A5L139-F1
#
_entry.id   AF-A0A3A5L139-F1
#
_cell.length_a   1.000
_cell.length_b   1.000
_cell.length_c   1.000
_cell.angle_alpha   90.00
_cell.angle_beta   90.00
_cell.angle_gamma   90.00
#
_symmetry.space_group_name_H-M   'P 1'
#
loop_
_entity.id
_entity.type
_entity.pdbx_description
1 polymer ?
#
loop_
_entity_poly.entity_id
_entity_poly.type
_entity_poly.pdbx_seq_one_letter_code
_entity_poly.pdbx_strand_id
1 'polypeptide(L)'
;MPSLIDIALKDFPRSEIWRVQTDGWQAKKGPSNFRPQFYQGMKAGFDYLRKHDREPVTPALIEGLYHSFYRYEDNYESDDIIREGYNTYMGEFEIFLPEPGLKEQAGVSEEGISELIDMLRASALAKGTRSEPFIEIKVERYNQYPIYLNALSDTFEDDLRNYLLAASLSKTAYTGNKPRPSEKSLVKVSIVSNKAERAEIIQLVQADIDHYYQELDEAKQIEGKTERVLAEVNAINHFIRKLHQSHYFPDGNGHTFVLLLNNMLSLQNGHGMKIVEYPAHYAGFSTDELGEETLADLAHFNAYKVTHAKQFLSNLSADQITSTKETVKEDLLTNLNAEPLIAMAQLNELFMQIKENKLKVPKSYTPPKMNLFSWMSSDSKNKSAHTAILNLLKEIYLEKLDQLAQRAAEEEPSTQIGFGSDEPGKVLMDVVQQHEIISHFDTNAMKLAIAAYQHALMGNLKSDKLTS
;
A
#
# COMPACT_ATOMS: atom_id res chain seq x y z
N MET A 1 25.16 1.54 -10.89
CA MET A 1 24.50 2.45 -9.93
C MET A 1 23.46 1.64 -9.17
N PRO A 2 23.19 1.91 -7.88
CA PRO A 2 22.10 1.24 -7.16
C PRO A 2 20.75 1.46 -7.87
N SER A 3 19.83 0.51 -7.77
CA SER A 3 18.46 0.69 -8.28
C SER A 3 17.75 1.83 -7.51
N LEU A 4 16.82 2.53 -8.13
CA LEU A 4 15.97 3.55 -7.50
C LEU A 4 15.20 2.96 -6.32
N ILE A 5 14.75 1.71 -6.44
CA ILE A 5 14.10 0.98 -5.33
C ILE A 5 15.06 0.80 -4.15
N ASP A 6 16.31 0.37 -4.38
CA ASP A 6 17.28 0.20 -3.30
C ASP A 6 17.64 1.54 -2.64
N ILE A 7 17.65 2.63 -3.42
CA ILE A 7 17.82 3.99 -2.89
C ILE A 7 16.63 4.38 -2.01
N ALA A 8 15.41 4.10 -2.45
CA ALA A 8 14.20 4.45 -1.72
C ALA A 8 14.00 3.64 -0.44
N LEU A 9 14.36 2.35 -0.46
CA LEU A 9 14.32 1.44 0.69
C LEU A 9 15.47 1.65 1.68
N LYS A 10 16.43 2.54 1.36
CA LYS A 10 17.47 2.90 2.33
C LYS A 10 16.81 3.42 3.60
N ASP A 11 17.24 2.84 4.72
CA ASP A 11 16.74 3.15 6.07
C ASP A 11 15.25 2.81 6.29
N PHE A 12 14.59 2.14 5.35
CA PHE A 12 13.26 1.55 5.56
C PHE A 12 13.38 0.24 6.36
N PRO A 13 12.52 -0.03 7.36
CA PRO A 13 12.60 -1.25 8.16
C PRO A 13 12.38 -2.50 7.32
N ARG A 14 13.37 -3.41 7.33
CA ARG A 14 13.31 -4.62 6.50
C ARG A 14 12.18 -5.58 6.88
N SER A 15 11.69 -5.51 8.12
CA SER A 15 10.55 -6.30 8.60
C SER A 15 9.21 -5.80 8.04
N GLU A 16 9.14 -4.59 7.51
CA GLU A 16 7.90 -3.95 7.06
C GLU A 16 7.76 -3.94 5.53
N ILE A 17 8.64 -4.63 4.79
CA ILE A 17 8.62 -4.63 3.32
C ILE A 17 7.30 -5.14 2.74
N TRP A 18 6.57 -5.98 3.49
CA TRP A 18 5.26 -6.48 3.09
C TRP A 18 4.23 -5.36 2.91
N ARG A 19 4.38 -4.21 3.58
CA ARG A 19 3.47 -3.05 3.46
C ARG A 19 3.52 -2.36 2.11
N VAL A 20 4.62 -2.46 1.37
CA VAL A 20 4.68 -1.96 -0.02
C VAL A 20 4.21 -3.01 -1.03
N GLN A 21 3.94 -4.23 -0.57
CA GLN A 21 3.49 -5.36 -1.40
C GLN A 21 1.97 -5.59 -1.30
N THR A 22 1.32 -5.01 -0.30
CA THR A 22 -0.12 -5.11 -0.05
C THR A 22 -0.70 -3.72 0.09
N ASP A 23 -1.99 -3.56 -0.21
CA ASP A 23 -2.65 -2.31 0.13
C ASP A 23 -2.83 -2.14 1.65
N GLY A 24 -3.05 -0.90 2.08
CA GLY A 24 -3.17 -0.52 3.49
C GLY A 24 -4.33 -1.18 4.22
N TRP A 25 -5.49 -1.32 3.56
CA TRP A 25 -6.63 -2.04 4.13
C TRP A 25 -6.30 -3.51 4.43
N GLN A 26 -5.68 -4.20 3.48
CA GLN A 26 -5.24 -5.58 3.68
C GLN A 26 -4.04 -5.65 4.64
N ALA A 27 -3.23 -4.60 4.70
CA ALA A 27 -2.09 -4.53 5.62
C ALA A 27 -2.54 -4.47 7.09
N LYS A 28 -3.73 -3.95 7.37
CA LYS A 28 -4.34 -4.03 8.72
C LYS A 28 -4.54 -5.48 9.17
N LYS A 29 -4.66 -6.44 8.25
CA LYS A 29 -4.76 -7.88 8.57
C LYS A 29 -3.40 -8.55 8.76
N GLY A 30 -2.32 -7.78 8.70
CA GLY A 30 -0.96 -8.21 9.01
C GLY A 30 -0.23 -8.92 7.87
N PRO A 31 1.05 -9.29 8.10
CA PRO A 31 1.93 -9.86 7.09
C PRO A 31 1.56 -11.28 6.65
N SER A 32 0.63 -11.93 7.36
CA SER A 32 0.14 -13.28 7.07
C SER A 32 -1.19 -13.27 6.32
N ASN A 33 -1.73 -12.10 5.95
CA ASN A 33 -3.05 -12.00 5.33
C ASN A 33 -3.12 -12.70 3.97
N PHE A 34 -2.02 -12.66 3.20
CA PHE A 34 -1.92 -13.34 1.91
C PHE A 34 -1.10 -14.61 2.00
N ARG A 35 -1.37 -15.53 1.06
CA ARG A 35 -0.60 -16.76 0.90
C ARG A 35 0.86 -16.46 0.55
N PRO A 36 1.83 -17.30 0.93
CA PRO A 36 3.25 -17.07 0.64
C PRO A 36 3.57 -16.82 -0.84
N GLN A 37 2.84 -17.47 -1.75
CA GLN A 37 3.00 -17.31 -3.20
C GLN A 37 2.75 -15.87 -3.67
N PHE A 38 1.77 -15.19 -3.06
CA PHE A 38 1.49 -13.79 -3.36
C PHE A 38 2.71 -12.90 -3.09
N TYR A 39 3.31 -13.03 -1.89
CA TYR A 39 4.51 -12.26 -1.52
C TYR A 39 5.73 -12.62 -2.38
N GLN A 40 5.84 -13.88 -2.81
CA GLN A 40 6.87 -14.28 -3.79
C GLN A 40 6.67 -13.61 -5.14
N GLY A 41 5.42 -13.55 -5.63
CA GLY A 41 5.03 -12.81 -6.82
C GLY A 41 5.38 -11.34 -6.70
N MET A 42 4.90 -10.65 -5.67
CA MET A 42 5.18 -9.23 -5.45
C MET A 42 6.67 -8.95 -5.34
N LYS A 43 7.44 -9.82 -4.67
CA LYS A 43 8.91 -9.71 -4.64
C LYS A 43 9.50 -9.83 -6.05
N ALA A 44 9.05 -10.78 -6.86
CA ALA A 44 9.53 -10.93 -8.24
C ALA A 44 9.16 -9.72 -9.11
N GLY A 45 7.99 -9.11 -8.90
CA GLY A 45 7.59 -7.83 -9.49
C GLY A 45 8.57 -6.71 -9.13
N PHE A 46 8.86 -6.51 -7.85
CA PHE A 46 9.87 -5.52 -7.44
C PHE A 46 11.29 -5.85 -7.94
N ASP A 47 11.67 -7.12 -8.04
CA ASP A 47 12.95 -7.55 -8.61
C ASP A 47 13.03 -7.27 -10.13
N TYR A 48 11.90 -7.37 -10.85
CA TYR A 48 11.78 -6.93 -12.24
C TYR A 48 11.96 -5.42 -12.33
N LEU A 49 11.22 -4.65 -11.53
CA LEU A 49 11.35 -3.19 -11.49
C LEU A 49 12.78 -2.74 -11.19
N ARG A 50 13.50 -3.39 -10.25
CA ARG A 50 14.92 -3.04 -9.96
C ARG A 50 15.84 -3.09 -11.19
N LYS A 51 15.50 -3.89 -12.20
CA LYS A 51 16.28 -4.02 -13.44
C LYS A 51 15.87 -2.97 -14.48
N HIS A 52 14.63 -2.50 -14.43
CA HIS A 52 13.99 -1.66 -15.44
C HIS A 52 13.59 -0.25 -14.92
N ASP A 53 13.96 0.09 -13.68
CA ASP A 53 13.49 1.30 -12.98
C ASP A 53 13.88 2.64 -13.63
N ARG A 54 14.72 2.64 -14.66
CA ARG A 54 15.12 3.82 -15.43
C ARG A 54 14.74 3.73 -16.91
N GLU A 55 14.11 2.65 -17.31
CA GLU A 55 13.65 2.49 -18.68
C GLU A 55 12.34 3.27 -18.86
N PRO A 56 12.13 3.91 -20.03
CA PRO A 56 10.85 4.51 -20.35
C PRO A 56 9.77 3.42 -20.40
N VAL A 57 8.56 3.80 -20.01
CA VAL A 57 7.42 2.88 -20.04
C VAL A 57 7.08 2.55 -21.49
N THR A 58 6.88 1.26 -21.75
CA THR A 58 6.43 0.73 -23.04
C THR A 58 5.39 -0.36 -22.78
N PRO A 59 4.54 -0.70 -23.76
CA PRO A 59 3.61 -1.83 -23.61
C PRO A 59 4.33 -3.13 -23.21
N ALA A 60 5.49 -3.41 -23.84
CA ALA A 60 6.29 -4.60 -23.51
C ALA A 60 6.82 -4.60 -22.07
N LEU A 61 7.23 -3.44 -21.54
CA LEU A 61 7.67 -3.34 -20.15
C LEU A 61 6.51 -3.62 -19.18
N ILE A 62 5.33 -3.08 -19.46
CA ILE A 62 4.12 -3.27 -18.65
C ILE A 62 3.70 -4.75 -18.65
N GLU A 63 3.69 -5.42 -19.81
CA GLU A 63 3.37 -6.84 -19.91
C GLU A 63 4.44 -7.72 -19.23
N GLY A 64 5.72 -7.38 -19.37
CA GLY A 64 6.79 -8.06 -18.65
C GLY A 64 6.67 -7.92 -17.13
N LEU A 65 6.25 -6.74 -16.65
CA LEU A 65 5.94 -6.50 -15.24
C LEU A 65 4.80 -7.40 -14.77
N TYR A 66 3.69 -7.47 -15.52
CA TYR A 66 2.57 -8.35 -15.24
C TYR A 66 3.02 -9.82 -15.08
N HIS A 67 3.73 -10.37 -16.07
CA HIS A 67 4.19 -11.75 -16.02
C HIS A 67 5.21 -12.02 -14.90
N SER A 68 5.99 -11.01 -14.50
CA SER A 68 7.03 -11.19 -13.49
C SER A 68 6.46 -11.59 -12.12
N PHE A 69 5.30 -11.03 -11.74
CA PHE A 69 4.64 -11.34 -10.47
C PHE A 69 3.54 -12.39 -10.65
N TYR A 70 2.72 -12.29 -11.70
CA TYR A 70 1.50 -13.11 -11.82
C TYR A 70 1.83 -14.59 -12.08
N ARG A 71 3.04 -14.90 -12.56
CA ARG A 71 3.51 -16.30 -12.71
C ARG A 71 3.55 -17.12 -11.43
N TYR A 72 3.40 -16.49 -10.26
CA TYR A 72 3.33 -17.14 -8.96
C TYR A 72 1.88 -17.38 -8.50
N GLU A 73 0.88 -16.91 -9.24
CA GLU A 73 -0.52 -17.17 -8.97
C GLU A 73 -0.91 -18.57 -9.44
N ASP A 74 -1.76 -19.27 -8.68
CA ASP A 74 -2.09 -20.68 -8.92
C ASP A 74 -2.73 -20.90 -10.31
N ASN A 75 -3.44 -19.90 -10.83
CA ASN A 75 -4.12 -19.97 -12.12
C ASN A 75 -3.15 -19.82 -13.31
N TYR A 76 -1.92 -19.34 -13.10
CA TYR A 76 -0.98 -19.08 -14.21
C TYR A 76 -0.56 -20.34 -14.97
N GLU A 77 -0.47 -21.49 -14.30
CA GLU A 77 -0.11 -22.75 -14.96
C GLU A 77 -1.26 -23.33 -15.79
N SER A 78 -2.51 -23.07 -15.39
CA SER A 78 -3.71 -23.72 -15.92
C SER A 78 -4.52 -22.86 -16.88
N ASP A 79 -4.28 -21.54 -16.93
CA ASP A 79 -5.04 -20.60 -17.75
C ASP A 79 -4.18 -19.99 -18.86
N ASP A 80 -4.46 -20.39 -20.11
CA ASP A 80 -3.77 -19.87 -21.30
C ASP A 80 -4.02 -18.37 -21.51
N ILE A 81 -5.20 -17.86 -21.16
CA ILE A 81 -5.56 -16.44 -21.32
C ILE A 81 -4.68 -15.57 -20.42
N ILE A 82 -4.44 -16.03 -19.18
CA ILE A 82 -3.53 -15.36 -18.24
C ILE A 82 -2.09 -15.33 -18.78
N ARG A 83 -1.65 -16.39 -19.45
CA ARG A 83 -0.28 -16.44 -20.00
C ARG A 83 -0.08 -15.61 -21.26
N GLU A 84 -1.15 -15.30 -21.99
CA GLU A 84 -1.10 -14.42 -23.17
C GLU A 84 -0.78 -12.96 -22.81
N GLY A 85 -0.96 -12.56 -21.54
CA GLY A 85 -0.69 -11.19 -21.10
C GLY A 85 -1.90 -10.32 -21.35
N TYR A 86 -1.83 -9.41 -22.32
CA TYR A 86 -2.95 -8.51 -22.63
C TYR A 86 -4.26 -9.25 -22.92
N ASN A 87 -5.32 -8.83 -22.22
CA ASN A 87 -6.65 -9.45 -22.24
C ASN A 87 -7.38 -9.17 -23.56
N THR A 88 -7.40 -10.16 -24.46
CA THR A 88 -8.20 -10.10 -25.69
C THR A 88 -9.67 -10.48 -25.47
N TYR A 89 -10.07 -10.78 -24.23
CA TYR A 89 -11.43 -11.11 -23.82
C TYR A 89 -12.03 -9.95 -23.02
N MET A 90 -13.29 -10.13 -22.60
CA MET A 90 -13.97 -9.14 -21.76
C MET A 90 -13.39 -9.15 -20.33
N GLY A 91 -13.01 -7.98 -19.82
CA GLY A 91 -12.67 -7.75 -18.41
C GLY A 91 -13.80 -7.01 -17.69
N GLU A 92 -14.01 -7.29 -16.41
CA GLU A 92 -15.06 -6.65 -15.61
C GLU A 92 -14.63 -6.51 -14.16
N PHE A 93 -14.87 -5.34 -13.56
CA PHE A 93 -14.75 -5.15 -12.11
C PHE A 93 -15.82 -4.21 -11.57
N GLU A 94 -16.21 -4.43 -10.32
CA GLU A 94 -17.33 -3.75 -9.67
C GLU A 94 -16.92 -2.39 -9.08
N ILE A 95 -17.84 -1.42 -9.17
CA ILE A 95 -17.70 -0.07 -8.60
C ILE A 95 -18.97 0.36 -7.85
N PHE A 96 -18.80 1.22 -6.85
CA PHE A 96 -19.88 1.79 -6.04
C PHE A 96 -19.36 3.04 -5.30
N LEU A 97 -20.29 3.84 -4.77
CA LEU A 97 -20.01 5.07 -4.00
C LEU A 97 -19.60 4.79 -2.54
N PRO A 98 -18.76 5.66 -1.92
CA PRO A 98 -18.25 5.49 -0.57
C PRO A 98 -19.31 5.76 0.51
N GLU A 99 -20.10 4.74 0.84
CA GLU A 99 -20.98 4.75 2.02
C GLU A 99 -20.19 4.52 3.33
N PRO A 100 -20.74 4.88 4.50
CA PRO A 100 -20.12 4.58 5.79
C PRO A 100 -19.72 3.10 5.91
N GLY A 101 -18.44 2.85 6.20
CA GLY A 101 -17.86 1.49 6.29
C GLY A 101 -17.46 0.85 4.96
N LEU A 102 -17.72 1.50 3.81
CA LEU A 102 -17.34 1.01 2.49
C LEU A 102 -16.26 1.85 1.80
N LYS A 103 -15.87 2.99 2.38
CA LYS A 103 -14.96 3.98 1.79
C LYS A 103 -13.74 3.34 1.14
N GLU A 104 -13.01 2.51 1.89
CA GLU A 104 -11.74 1.90 1.46
C GLU A 104 -11.87 0.91 0.29
N GLN A 105 -13.10 0.49 -0.03
CA GLN A 105 -13.41 -0.44 -1.11
C GLN A 105 -14.21 0.22 -2.24
N ALA A 106 -14.59 1.49 -2.08
CA ALA A 106 -15.38 2.20 -3.06
C ALA A 106 -14.55 2.44 -4.32
N GLY A 107 -15.17 2.22 -5.48
CA GLY A 107 -14.50 2.40 -6.76
C GLY A 107 -14.61 3.82 -7.30
N VAL A 108 -15.59 4.60 -6.83
CA VAL A 108 -15.94 5.90 -7.43
C VAL A 108 -16.35 6.88 -6.35
N SER A 109 -15.90 8.14 -6.44
CA SER A 109 -16.32 9.25 -5.58
C SER A 109 -17.27 10.19 -6.31
N GLU A 110 -17.96 11.07 -5.57
CA GLU A 110 -18.82 12.10 -6.18
C GLU A 110 -18.05 13.07 -7.09
N GLU A 111 -16.82 13.42 -6.70
CA GLU A 111 -15.93 14.31 -7.47
C GLU A 111 -15.39 13.61 -8.73
N GLY A 112 -15.04 12.33 -8.60
CA GLY A 112 -14.49 11.51 -9.68
C GLY A 112 -15.50 11.05 -10.74
N ILE A 113 -16.80 11.12 -10.48
CA ILE A 113 -17.84 10.73 -11.46
C ILE A 113 -17.69 11.48 -12.78
N SER A 114 -17.37 12.78 -12.72
CA SER A 114 -17.23 13.61 -13.92
C SER A 114 -16.12 13.07 -14.85
N GLU A 115 -14.94 12.79 -14.30
CA GLU A 115 -13.80 12.24 -15.03
C GLU A 115 -14.08 10.81 -15.55
N LEU A 116 -14.82 10.00 -14.78
CA LEU A 116 -15.28 8.69 -15.23
C LEU A 116 -16.25 8.80 -16.43
N ILE A 117 -17.21 9.72 -16.38
CA ILE A 117 -18.16 9.98 -17.48
C ILE A 117 -17.42 10.43 -18.74
N ASP A 118 -16.45 11.33 -18.60
CA ASP A 118 -15.66 11.82 -19.74
C ASP A 118 -14.87 10.70 -20.40
N MET A 119 -14.27 9.81 -19.60
CA MET A 119 -13.59 8.62 -20.11
C MET A 119 -14.56 7.68 -20.86
N LEU A 120 -15.75 7.43 -20.31
CA LEU A 120 -16.78 6.57 -20.93
C LEU A 120 -17.31 7.18 -22.24
N ARG A 121 -17.51 8.50 -22.28
CA ARG A 121 -17.89 9.23 -23.50
C ARG A 121 -16.80 9.17 -24.55
N ALA A 122 -15.53 9.40 -24.17
CA ALA A 122 -14.41 9.29 -25.07
C ALA A 122 -14.31 7.89 -25.69
N SER A 123 -14.50 6.84 -24.88
CA SER A 123 -14.55 5.45 -25.32
C SER A 123 -15.71 5.19 -26.31
N ALA A 124 -16.90 5.73 -26.04
CA ALA A 124 -18.06 5.63 -26.93
C ALA A 124 -17.84 6.34 -28.27
N LEU A 125 -17.22 7.52 -28.27
CA LEU A 125 -16.88 8.27 -29.47
C LEU A 125 -15.76 7.59 -30.27
N ALA A 126 -14.79 6.97 -29.60
CA ALA A 126 -13.67 6.27 -30.21
C ALA A 126 -13.99 4.83 -30.67
N LYS A 127 -15.24 4.34 -30.46
CA LYS A 127 -15.67 2.98 -30.79
C LYS A 127 -15.34 2.56 -32.23
N GLY A 128 -15.38 3.51 -33.18
CA GLY A 128 -15.10 3.24 -34.58
C GLY A 128 -16.01 2.14 -35.15
N THR A 129 -15.41 1.08 -35.69
CA THR A 129 -16.13 -0.06 -36.30
C THR A 129 -16.53 -1.15 -35.31
N ARG A 130 -16.22 -1.02 -34.02
CA ARG A 130 -16.53 -2.04 -33.01
C ARG A 130 -18.04 -2.13 -32.76
N SER A 131 -18.52 -3.31 -32.35
CA SER A 131 -19.91 -3.49 -31.89
C SER A 131 -20.18 -2.66 -30.64
N GLU A 132 -19.26 -2.74 -29.69
CA GLU A 132 -19.29 -2.06 -28.39
C GLU A 132 -18.05 -1.16 -28.22
N PRO A 133 -18.16 -0.05 -27.48
CA PRO A 133 -17.00 0.74 -27.08
C PRO A 133 -15.98 -0.12 -26.34
N PHE A 134 -14.72 0.32 -26.29
CA PHE A 134 -13.71 -0.48 -25.57
C PHE A 134 -14.01 -0.55 -24.06
N ILE A 135 -14.55 0.52 -23.49
CA ILE A 135 -14.93 0.62 -22.07
C ILE A 135 -16.37 1.12 -21.96
N GLU A 136 -17.18 0.45 -21.15
CA GLU A 136 -18.56 0.85 -20.83
C GLU A 136 -19.00 0.45 -19.41
N ILE A 137 -20.22 0.86 -19.03
CA ILE A 137 -20.82 0.48 -17.75
C ILE A 137 -21.86 -0.60 -17.96
N LYS A 138 -21.67 -1.71 -17.22
CA LYS A 138 -22.63 -2.80 -17.11
C LYS A 138 -23.33 -2.74 -15.77
N VAL A 139 -24.65 -2.86 -15.80
CA VAL A 139 -25.52 -2.94 -14.62
C VAL A 139 -26.18 -4.31 -14.57
N GLU A 140 -25.92 -5.05 -13.50
CA GLU A 140 -26.54 -6.34 -13.23
C GLU A 140 -27.61 -6.18 -12.15
N ARG A 141 -28.80 -6.70 -12.42
CA ARG A 141 -29.91 -6.76 -11.45
C ARG A 141 -30.35 -8.20 -11.30
N TYR A 142 -30.64 -8.60 -10.07
CA TYR A 142 -31.02 -9.98 -9.78
C TYR A 142 -32.18 -10.47 -10.67
N ASN A 143 -32.02 -11.65 -11.29
CA ASN A 143 -32.96 -12.27 -12.22
C ASN A 143 -33.37 -11.40 -13.43
N GLN A 144 -32.50 -10.50 -13.86
CA GLN A 144 -32.71 -9.68 -15.06
C GLN A 144 -31.51 -9.75 -16.00
N TYR A 145 -31.74 -9.47 -17.28
CA TYR A 145 -30.65 -9.31 -18.23
C TYR A 145 -29.81 -8.08 -17.89
N PRO A 146 -28.47 -8.15 -18.04
CA PRO A 146 -27.60 -7.01 -17.84
C PRO A 146 -27.98 -5.84 -18.74
N ILE A 147 -27.81 -4.63 -18.24
CA ILE A 147 -28.01 -3.38 -18.98
C ILE A 147 -26.65 -2.74 -19.21
N TYR A 148 -26.40 -2.29 -20.43
CA TYR A 148 -25.23 -1.50 -20.77
C TYR A 148 -25.67 -0.04 -20.97
N LEU A 149 -25.07 0.86 -20.20
CA LEU A 149 -25.46 2.27 -20.23
C LEU A 149 -24.82 2.98 -21.42
N ASN A 150 -25.64 3.70 -22.20
CA ASN A 150 -25.13 4.49 -23.33
C ASN A 150 -24.55 5.83 -22.84
N ALA A 151 -23.21 5.94 -22.85
CA ALA A 151 -22.48 7.14 -22.42
C ALA A 151 -22.83 8.42 -23.19
N LEU A 152 -23.42 8.29 -24.38
CA LEU A 152 -23.84 9.42 -25.23
C LEU A 152 -25.30 9.85 -25.01
N SER A 153 -26.01 9.21 -24.07
CA SER A 153 -27.38 9.61 -23.70
C SER A 153 -27.38 10.90 -22.87
N ASP A 154 -28.36 11.76 -23.09
CA ASP A 154 -28.59 12.96 -22.27
C ASP A 154 -28.91 12.61 -20.80
N THR A 155 -29.42 11.42 -20.53
CA THR A 155 -29.76 10.92 -19.18
C THR A 155 -28.62 10.14 -18.51
N PHE A 156 -27.49 9.94 -19.20
CA PHE A 156 -26.46 8.99 -18.78
C PHE A 156 -25.91 9.26 -17.39
N GLU A 157 -25.64 10.53 -17.07
CA GLU A 157 -25.09 10.92 -15.77
C GLU A 157 -26.06 10.59 -14.63
N ASP A 158 -27.32 11.00 -14.77
CA ASP A 158 -28.37 10.73 -13.78
C ASP A 158 -28.59 9.22 -13.60
N ASP A 159 -28.63 8.46 -14.71
CA ASP A 159 -28.78 7.01 -14.69
C ASP A 159 -27.60 6.34 -13.96
N LEU A 160 -26.37 6.72 -14.29
CA LEU A 160 -25.15 6.19 -13.66
C LEU A 160 -25.15 6.46 -12.15
N ARG A 161 -25.39 7.71 -11.75
CA ARG A 161 -25.44 8.12 -10.33
C ARG A 161 -26.47 7.30 -9.54
N ASN A 162 -27.66 7.13 -10.10
CA ASN A 162 -28.72 6.35 -9.46
C ASN A 162 -28.33 4.87 -9.29
N TYR A 163 -27.69 4.27 -10.29
CA TYR A 163 -27.25 2.87 -10.19
C TYR A 163 -26.08 2.69 -9.23
N LEU A 164 -25.13 3.63 -9.17
CA LEU A 164 -24.02 3.59 -8.21
C LEU A 164 -24.53 3.67 -6.77
N LEU A 165 -25.49 4.55 -6.49
CA LEU A 165 -26.13 4.63 -5.18
C LEU A 165 -26.84 3.31 -4.81
N ALA A 166 -27.57 2.71 -5.76
CA ALA A 166 -28.22 1.41 -5.55
C ALA A 166 -27.21 0.27 -5.32
N ALA A 167 -26.03 0.32 -5.96
CA ALA A 167 -24.95 -0.63 -5.74
C ALA A 167 -24.35 -0.50 -4.34
N SER A 168 -24.11 0.73 -3.86
CA SER A 168 -23.64 0.96 -2.48
C SER A 168 -24.62 0.45 -1.42
N LEU A 169 -25.92 0.71 -1.62
CA LEU A 169 -26.98 0.15 -0.76
C LEU A 169 -27.02 -1.38 -0.80
N SER A 170 -26.76 -1.97 -1.96
CA SER A 170 -26.66 -3.43 -2.10
C SER A 170 -25.45 -3.99 -1.33
N LYS A 171 -24.30 -3.32 -1.38
CA LYS A 171 -23.09 -3.73 -0.64
C LYS A 171 -23.24 -3.66 0.87
N THR A 172 -23.81 -2.57 1.39
CA THR A 172 -24.05 -2.43 2.84
C THR A 172 -24.99 -3.51 3.39
N ALA A 173 -25.95 -3.97 2.59
CA ALA A 173 -26.84 -5.08 2.99
C ALA A 173 -26.11 -6.43 3.17
N TYR A 174 -24.90 -6.59 2.62
CA TYR A 174 -24.08 -7.80 2.79
C TYR A 174 -23.09 -7.73 3.97
N THR A 175 -22.80 -6.56 4.53
CA THR A 175 -21.77 -6.37 5.57
C THR A 175 -22.30 -6.41 7.02
N GLY A 176 -23.60 -6.69 7.25
CA GLY A 176 -24.18 -6.78 8.61
C GLY A 176 -25.43 -7.66 8.76
N ASN A 177 -25.76 -8.03 10.02
CA ASN A 177 -26.88 -8.90 10.45
C ASN A 177 -28.31 -8.31 10.25
N LYS A 178 -28.54 -7.41 9.29
CA LYS A 178 -29.86 -6.79 9.04
C LYS A 178 -30.18 -6.77 7.54
N PRO A 179 -31.48 -6.85 7.21
CA PRO A 179 -32.19 -8.07 6.81
C PRO A 179 -31.79 -8.58 5.42
N ARG A 180 -31.97 -9.88 5.14
CA ARG A 180 -31.90 -10.41 3.77
C ARG A 180 -32.86 -9.60 2.89
N PRO A 181 -32.39 -8.75 1.96
CA PRO A 181 -33.28 -8.07 1.05
C PRO A 181 -34.01 -9.15 0.24
N SER A 182 -35.29 -8.97 -0.03
CA SER A 182 -35.89 -9.71 -1.15
C SER A 182 -34.96 -9.50 -2.34
N GLU A 183 -34.43 -10.58 -2.92
CA GLU A 183 -33.32 -10.57 -3.90
C GLU A 183 -33.56 -9.60 -5.09
N LYS A 184 -34.81 -9.18 -5.30
CA LYS A 184 -35.28 -8.19 -6.29
C LYS A 184 -34.59 -6.81 -6.27
N SER A 185 -33.91 -6.40 -5.21
CA SER A 185 -33.29 -5.05 -5.11
C SER A 185 -31.77 -5.04 -5.25
N LEU A 186 -31.13 -6.18 -5.51
CA LEU A 186 -29.68 -6.24 -5.66
C LEU A 186 -29.25 -5.66 -7.00
N VAL A 187 -28.37 -4.67 -6.94
CA VAL A 187 -27.74 -3.99 -8.07
C VAL A 187 -26.24 -4.12 -7.95
N LYS A 188 -25.59 -4.51 -9.05
CA LYS A 188 -24.13 -4.44 -9.22
C LYS A 188 -23.83 -3.56 -10.43
N VAL A 189 -22.89 -2.64 -10.27
CA VAL A 189 -22.40 -1.77 -11.34
C VAL A 189 -20.94 -2.11 -11.57
N SER A 190 -20.57 -2.33 -12.83
CA SER A 190 -19.21 -2.68 -13.21
C SER A 190 -18.71 -1.83 -14.36
N ILE A 191 -17.42 -1.51 -14.32
CA ILE A 191 -16.69 -1.09 -15.52
C ILE A 191 -16.34 -2.34 -16.30
N VAL A 192 -16.69 -2.35 -17.58
CA VAL A 192 -16.40 -3.45 -18.51
C VAL A 192 -15.43 -2.96 -19.56
N SER A 193 -14.37 -3.75 -19.78
CA SER A 193 -13.46 -3.61 -20.91
C SER A 193 -13.79 -4.69 -21.94
N ASN A 194 -14.30 -4.30 -23.10
CA ASN A 194 -14.76 -5.22 -24.13
C ASN A 194 -13.60 -5.83 -24.91
N LYS A 195 -13.80 -7.07 -25.38
CA LYS A 195 -12.85 -7.81 -26.21
C LYS A 195 -12.25 -6.93 -27.31
N ALA A 196 -10.95 -7.08 -27.54
CA ALA A 196 -10.21 -6.34 -28.56
C ALA A 196 -9.07 -7.21 -29.09
N GLU A 197 -8.66 -6.96 -30.33
CA GLU A 197 -7.49 -7.63 -30.87
C GLU A 197 -6.23 -7.12 -30.17
N ARG A 198 -5.24 -8.01 -29.95
CA ARG A 198 -4.00 -7.65 -29.25
C ARG A 198 -3.29 -6.42 -29.83
N ALA A 199 -3.26 -6.31 -31.15
CA ALA A 199 -2.63 -5.16 -31.83
C ALA A 199 -3.35 -3.84 -31.50
N GLU A 200 -4.67 -3.87 -31.35
CA GLU A 200 -5.47 -2.71 -30.94
C GLU A 200 -5.21 -2.36 -29.48
N ILE A 201 -5.16 -3.35 -28.58
CA ILE A 201 -4.82 -3.14 -27.16
C ILE A 201 -3.44 -2.47 -27.01
N ILE A 202 -2.44 -2.95 -27.75
CA ILE A 202 -1.10 -2.35 -27.73
C ILE A 202 -1.14 -0.88 -28.19
N GLN A 203 -1.96 -0.54 -29.19
CA GLN A 203 -2.12 0.85 -29.63
C GLN A 203 -2.81 1.72 -28.56
N LEU A 204 -3.83 1.19 -27.89
CA LEU A 204 -4.51 1.89 -26.79
C LEU A 204 -3.56 2.14 -25.62
N VAL A 205 -2.80 1.12 -25.19
CA VAL A 205 -1.79 1.26 -24.13
C VAL A 205 -0.70 2.27 -24.54
N GLN A 206 -0.25 2.24 -25.79
CA GLN A 206 0.73 3.21 -26.27
C GLN A 206 0.18 4.64 -26.26
N ALA A 207 -1.08 4.84 -26.65
CA ALA A 207 -1.72 6.15 -26.59
C ALA A 207 -1.84 6.67 -25.15
N ASP A 208 -2.18 5.79 -24.20
CA ASP A 208 -2.22 6.14 -22.76
C ASP A 208 -0.80 6.51 -22.25
N ILE A 209 0.25 5.82 -22.69
CA ILE A 209 1.65 6.14 -22.38
C ILE A 209 2.07 7.49 -22.98
N ASP A 210 1.71 7.75 -24.24
CA ASP A 210 2.06 9.00 -24.92
C ASP A 210 1.39 10.19 -24.23
N HIS A 211 0.13 10.04 -23.81
CA HIS A 211 -0.58 11.05 -23.05
C HIS A 211 0.05 11.30 -21.67
N TYR A 212 0.44 10.24 -20.96
CA TYR A 212 1.18 10.37 -19.70
C TYR A 212 2.44 11.22 -19.84
N TYR A 213 3.27 10.95 -20.86
CA TYR A 213 4.50 11.72 -21.06
C TYR A 213 4.21 13.18 -21.45
N GLN A 214 3.13 13.43 -22.19
CA GLN A 214 2.68 14.80 -22.47
C GLN A 214 2.33 15.55 -21.18
N GLU A 215 1.45 15.00 -20.33
CA GLU A 215 1.04 15.64 -19.08
C GLU A 215 2.24 15.85 -18.14
N LEU A 216 3.15 14.86 -18.09
CA LEU A 216 4.36 14.97 -17.28
C LEU A 216 5.30 16.08 -17.77
N ASP A 217 5.46 16.24 -19.08
CA ASP A 217 6.30 17.29 -19.65
C ASP A 217 5.69 18.69 -19.44
N GLU A 218 4.36 18.81 -19.49
CA GLU A 218 3.62 20.02 -19.12
C GLU A 218 3.80 20.35 -17.63
N ALA A 219 3.65 19.35 -16.74
CA ALA A 219 3.85 19.50 -15.30
C ALA A 219 5.26 20.02 -14.97
N LYS A 220 6.29 19.48 -15.63
CA LYS A 220 7.69 19.90 -15.43
C LYS A 220 7.96 21.37 -15.78
N GLN A 221 7.12 22.01 -16.60
CA GLN A 221 7.24 23.44 -16.92
C GLN A 221 6.73 24.36 -15.81
N ILE A 222 6.04 23.82 -14.79
CA ILE A 222 5.53 24.61 -13.67
C ILE A 222 6.70 25.09 -12.79
N GLU A 223 6.80 26.41 -12.59
CA GLU A 223 7.87 27.04 -11.81
C GLU A 223 7.74 26.74 -10.30
N GLY A 224 6.50 26.78 -9.78
CA GLY A 224 6.18 26.54 -8.37
C GLY A 224 6.46 25.08 -7.99
N LYS A 225 7.28 24.85 -6.97
CA LYS A 225 7.71 23.49 -6.60
C LYS A 225 6.53 22.63 -6.12
N THR A 226 5.63 23.19 -5.31
CA THR A 226 4.50 22.44 -4.74
C THR A 226 3.50 22.10 -5.83
N GLU A 227 3.17 23.08 -6.66
CA GLU A 227 2.26 22.96 -7.80
C GLU A 227 2.81 21.98 -8.83
N ARG A 228 4.11 22.05 -9.13
CA ARG A 228 4.78 21.09 -10.02
C ARG A 228 4.69 19.67 -9.47
N VAL A 229 5.03 19.45 -8.20
CA VAL A 229 4.99 18.10 -7.61
C VAL A 229 3.58 17.53 -7.65
N LEU A 230 2.55 18.33 -7.36
CA LEU A 230 1.17 17.89 -7.46
C LEU A 230 0.79 17.56 -8.90
N ALA A 231 1.17 18.39 -9.88
CA ALA A 231 0.90 18.12 -11.29
C ALA A 231 1.62 16.86 -11.80
N GLU A 232 2.88 16.64 -11.40
CA GLU A 232 3.64 15.42 -11.73
C GLU A 232 2.99 14.16 -11.13
N VAL A 233 2.53 14.25 -9.88
CA VAL A 233 1.77 13.17 -9.21
C VAL A 233 0.43 12.93 -9.90
N ASN A 234 -0.29 13.99 -10.27
CA ASN A 234 -1.57 13.89 -10.95
C ASN A 234 -1.43 13.26 -12.34
N ALA A 235 -0.39 13.60 -13.12
CA ALA A 235 -0.11 12.94 -14.39
C ALA A 235 0.14 11.42 -14.22
N ILE A 236 0.88 11.02 -13.17
CA ILE A 236 1.07 9.60 -12.84
C ILE A 236 -0.27 8.96 -12.47
N ASN A 237 -1.05 9.58 -11.61
CA ASN A 237 -2.31 9.01 -11.13
C ASN A 237 -3.36 8.92 -12.24
N HIS A 238 -3.45 9.92 -13.11
CA HIS A 238 -4.33 9.90 -14.27
C HIS A 238 -3.99 8.71 -15.18
N PHE A 239 -2.72 8.51 -15.50
CA PHE A 239 -2.25 7.37 -16.28
C PHE A 239 -2.57 6.02 -15.61
N ILE A 240 -2.23 5.86 -14.33
CA ILE A 240 -2.49 4.61 -13.60
C ILE A 240 -3.98 4.31 -13.47
N ARG A 241 -4.81 5.33 -13.20
CA ARG A 241 -6.27 5.21 -13.16
C ARG A 241 -6.81 4.76 -14.51
N LYS A 242 -6.34 5.36 -15.60
CA LYS A 242 -6.73 4.97 -16.97
C LYS A 242 -6.38 3.52 -17.28
N LEU A 243 -5.18 3.06 -16.94
CA LEU A 243 -4.78 1.65 -17.10
C LEU A 243 -5.65 0.71 -16.26
N HIS A 244 -5.94 1.08 -15.00
CA HIS A 244 -6.76 0.29 -14.10
C HIS A 244 -8.20 0.15 -14.59
N GLN A 245 -8.81 1.25 -15.06
CA GLN A 245 -10.14 1.28 -15.66
C GLN A 245 -10.24 0.45 -16.95
N SER A 246 -9.18 0.44 -17.75
CA SER A 246 -9.11 -0.27 -19.02
C SER A 246 -8.88 -1.78 -18.86
N HIS A 247 -8.55 -2.23 -17.65
CA HIS A 247 -8.42 -3.63 -17.26
C HIS A 247 -7.69 -4.50 -18.31
N TYR A 248 -6.54 -3.98 -18.78
CA TYR A 248 -5.79 -4.55 -19.91
C TYR A 248 -5.26 -5.97 -19.68
N PHE A 249 -5.24 -6.47 -18.44
CA PHE A 249 -4.89 -7.86 -18.12
C PHE A 249 -6.12 -8.65 -17.65
N PRO A 250 -6.15 -9.99 -17.82
CA PRO A 250 -7.27 -10.82 -17.39
C PRO A 250 -7.54 -10.73 -15.89
N ASP A 251 -6.48 -10.53 -15.12
CA ASP A 251 -6.50 -10.34 -13.67
C ASP A 251 -5.20 -9.63 -13.24
N GLY A 252 -5.06 -9.24 -11.97
CA GLY A 252 -3.83 -8.67 -11.44
C GLY A 252 -3.57 -7.21 -11.84
N ASN A 253 -4.56 -6.52 -12.42
CA ASN A 253 -4.45 -5.13 -12.85
C ASN A 253 -4.09 -4.19 -11.69
N GLY A 254 -4.70 -4.36 -10.52
CA GLY A 254 -4.38 -3.56 -9.33
C GLY A 254 -2.92 -3.72 -8.90
N HIS A 255 -2.42 -4.96 -8.81
CA HIS A 255 -1.01 -5.21 -8.45
C HIS A 255 -0.05 -4.65 -9.51
N THR A 256 -0.35 -4.86 -10.79
CA THR A 256 0.50 -4.41 -11.91
C THR A 256 0.59 -2.90 -11.98
N PHE A 257 -0.58 -2.23 -12.05
CA PHE A 257 -0.64 -0.80 -12.31
C PHE A 257 -0.49 0.01 -11.02
N VAL A 258 -1.28 -0.30 -10.00
CA VAL A 258 -1.39 0.53 -8.80
C VAL A 258 -0.24 0.28 -7.83
N LEU A 259 0.13 -0.97 -7.55
CA LEU A 259 1.20 -1.25 -6.58
C LEU A 259 2.60 -1.17 -7.21
N LEU A 260 2.78 -1.74 -8.40
CA LEU A 260 4.10 -1.88 -9.02
C LEU A 260 4.45 -0.71 -9.94
N LEU A 261 3.69 -0.50 -11.03
CA LEU A 261 4.00 0.53 -12.03
C LEU A 261 3.95 1.94 -11.44
N ASN A 262 2.95 2.26 -10.62
CA ASN A 262 2.85 3.57 -9.97
C ASN A 262 4.07 3.90 -9.10
N ASN A 263 4.55 2.93 -8.33
CA ASN A 263 5.78 3.09 -7.54
C ASN A 263 7.02 3.29 -8.44
N MET A 264 7.11 2.59 -9.57
CA MET A 264 8.20 2.81 -10.54
C MET A 264 8.17 4.24 -11.08
N LEU A 265 7.01 4.72 -11.52
CA LEU A 265 6.84 6.07 -12.07
C LEU A 265 7.13 7.15 -11.02
N SER A 266 6.65 6.95 -9.78
CA SER A 266 6.93 7.85 -8.65
C SER A 266 8.45 7.94 -8.37
N LEU A 267 9.16 6.82 -8.46
CA LEU A 267 10.62 6.77 -8.29
C LEU A 267 11.37 7.43 -9.45
N GLN A 268 10.95 7.20 -10.68
CA GLN A 268 11.55 7.79 -11.88
C GLN A 268 11.49 9.32 -11.86
N ASN A 269 10.42 9.88 -11.30
CA ASN A 269 10.22 11.32 -11.17
C ASN A 269 10.71 11.88 -9.82
N GLY A 270 11.35 11.07 -8.98
CA GLY A 270 12.03 11.52 -7.76
C GLY A 270 11.10 11.80 -6.57
N HIS A 271 9.84 11.38 -6.62
CA HIS A 271 8.89 11.54 -5.51
C HIS A 271 9.13 10.53 -4.38
N GLY A 272 9.67 9.36 -4.72
CA GLY A 272 9.95 8.27 -3.79
C GLY A 272 9.05 7.07 -4.00
N MET A 273 8.97 6.22 -2.98
CA MET A 273 8.13 5.03 -2.94
C MET A 273 6.97 5.26 -1.97
N LYS A 274 5.83 4.62 -2.21
CA LYS A 274 4.59 4.83 -1.48
C LYS A 274 3.98 3.52 -0.97
N ILE A 275 3.33 3.58 0.19
CA ILE A 275 2.46 2.51 0.72
C ILE A 275 1.06 2.85 0.27
N VAL A 276 0.49 2.09 -0.67
CA VAL A 276 -0.83 2.41 -1.23
C VAL A 276 -1.91 2.01 -0.23
N GLU A 277 -2.66 2.97 0.31
CA GLU A 277 -3.73 2.65 1.26
C GLU A 277 -4.98 2.09 0.56
N TYR A 278 -5.43 2.72 -0.53
CA TYR A 278 -6.74 2.45 -1.16
C TYR A 278 -6.65 2.22 -2.67
N PRO A 279 -6.24 1.02 -3.13
CA PRO A 279 -6.08 0.75 -4.57
C PRO A 279 -7.40 0.79 -5.35
N ALA A 280 -8.54 0.53 -4.70
CA ALA A 280 -9.85 0.54 -5.34
C ALA A 280 -10.23 1.94 -5.86
N HIS A 281 -9.71 3.01 -5.27
CA HIS A 281 -10.03 4.38 -5.66
C HIS A 281 -9.55 4.71 -7.09
N TYR A 282 -8.54 3.98 -7.61
CA TYR A 282 -8.10 4.10 -9.01
C TYR A 282 -9.13 3.60 -10.04
N ALA A 283 -10.31 3.15 -9.61
CA ALA A 283 -11.41 2.87 -10.51
C ALA A 283 -12.15 4.14 -10.98
N GLY A 284 -12.16 5.21 -10.19
CA GLY A 284 -12.96 6.40 -10.52
C GLY A 284 -13.09 7.45 -9.42
N PHE A 285 -12.11 7.56 -8.53
CA PHE A 285 -11.89 8.80 -7.79
C PHE A 285 -11.27 9.86 -8.72
N SER A 286 -11.46 11.13 -8.39
CA SER A 286 -10.91 12.24 -9.16
C SER A 286 -9.38 12.22 -9.13
N THR A 287 -8.76 12.85 -10.11
CA THR A 287 -7.30 12.91 -10.16
C THR A 287 -6.74 13.68 -8.96
N ASP A 288 -7.46 14.70 -8.49
CA ASP A 288 -7.08 15.49 -7.31
C ASP A 288 -7.19 14.69 -6.00
N GLU A 289 -8.26 13.93 -5.79
CA GLU A 289 -8.38 13.02 -4.64
C GLU A 289 -7.24 11.99 -4.62
N LEU A 290 -6.93 11.38 -5.77
CA LEU A 290 -5.81 10.45 -5.89
C LEU A 290 -4.46 11.13 -5.66
N GLY A 291 -4.34 12.40 -6.02
CA GLY A 291 -3.18 13.25 -5.76
C GLY A 291 -2.92 13.42 -4.26
N GLU A 292 -3.96 13.79 -3.51
CA GLU A 292 -3.90 13.91 -2.05
C GLU A 292 -3.55 12.58 -1.37
N GLU A 293 -4.22 11.49 -1.76
CA GLU A 293 -3.94 10.15 -1.25
C GLU A 293 -2.50 9.73 -1.55
N THR A 294 -2.00 10.01 -2.75
CA THR A 294 -0.61 9.66 -3.11
C THR A 294 0.40 10.44 -2.28
N LEU A 295 0.15 11.71 -1.97
CA LEU A 295 1.03 12.48 -1.09
C LEU A 295 1.01 11.93 0.35
N ALA A 296 -0.16 11.49 0.83
CA ALA A 296 -0.28 10.82 2.12
C ALA A 296 0.46 9.47 2.13
N ASP A 297 0.32 8.65 1.09
CA ASP A 297 1.00 7.36 0.92
C ASP A 297 2.54 7.51 0.90
N LEU A 298 3.04 8.57 0.25
CA LEU A 298 4.47 8.93 0.23
C LEU A 298 4.96 9.35 1.62
N ALA A 299 4.16 10.14 2.35
CA ALA A 299 4.46 10.52 3.72
C ALA A 299 4.46 9.30 4.65
N HIS A 300 3.49 8.39 4.48
CA HIS A 300 3.37 7.15 5.25
C HIS A 300 4.57 6.24 5.03
N PHE A 301 5.01 6.02 3.78
CA PHE A 301 6.24 5.28 3.51
C PHE A 301 7.48 5.89 4.19
N ASN A 302 7.63 7.22 4.11
CA ASN A 302 8.76 7.91 4.74
C ASN A 302 8.69 7.90 6.27
N ALA A 303 7.49 7.83 6.86
CA ALA A 303 7.28 7.74 8.30
C ALA A 303 7.95 6.50 8.92
N TYR A 304 8.06 5.39 8.18
CA TYR A 304 8.76 4.18 8.62
C TYR A 304 10.27 4.32 8.65
N LYS A 305 10.87 5.25 7.89
CA LYS A 305 12.33 5.31 7.76
C LYS A 305 12.99 5.66 9.08
N VAL A 306 14.12 5.02 9.36
CA VAL A 306 14.91 5.27 10.57
C VAL A 306 15.89 6.44 10.43
N THR A 307 15.82 7.22 9.35
CA THR A 307 16.84 8.22 8.96
C THR A 307 17.19 9.18 10.10
N HIS A 308 16.19 9.80 10.75
CA HIS A 308 16.41 10.78 11.81
C HIS A 308 16.99 10.14 13.08
N ALA A 309 16.35 9.09 13.59
CA ALA A 309 16.86 8.34 14.74
C ALA A 309 18.25 7.77 14.52
N LYS A 310 18.54 7.27 13.31
CA LYS A 310 19.87 6.80 12.91
C LYS A 310 20.91 7.92 12.95
N GLN A 311 20.59 9.10 12.42
CA GLN A 311 21.48 10.25 12.45
C GLN A 311 21.78 10.69 13.88
N PHE A 312 20.75 10.77 14.74
CA PHE A 312 20.92 11.05 16.17
C PHE A 312 21.86 10.03 16.83
N LEU A 313 21.55 8.73 16.73
CA LEU A 313 22.33 7.66 17.36
C LEU A 313 23.79 7.60 16.88
N SER A 314 24.04 7.88 15.59
CA SER A 314 25.38 7.85 15.00
C SER A 314 26.35 8.89 15.58
N ASN A 315 25.83 9.91 16.26
CA ASN A 315 26.62 10.99 16.85
C ASN A 315 26.89 10.79 18.35
N LEU A 316 26.31 9.76 18.97
CA LEU A 316 26.46 9.54 20.41
C LEU A 316 27.88 9.03 20.76
N SER A 317 28.45 9.63 21.81
CA SER A 317 29.64 9.15 22.50
C SER A 317 29.28 8.09 23.56
N ALA A 318 30.28 7.33 24.03
CA ALA A 318 30.04 6.37 25.10
C ALA A 318 29.55 7.03 26.40
N ASP A 319 30.10 8.20 26.75
CA ASP A 319 29.73 8.94 27.96
C ASP A 319 28.25 9.34 27.96
N GLN A 320 27.76 9.88 26.84
CA GLN A 320 26.34 10.27 26.72
C GLN A 320 25.42 9.07 26.93
N ILE A 321 25.78 7.91 26.36
CA ILE A 321 24.95 6.70 26.48
C ILE A 321 24.94 6.17 27.92
N THR A 322 26.10 6.16 28.60
CA THR A 322 26.21 5.57 29.94
C THR A 322 25.84 6.50 31.08
N SER A 323 26.05 7.81 30.92
CA SER A 323 25.92 8.79 32.01
C SER A 323 24.64 9.63 31.93
N THR A 324 24.03 9.74 30.75
CA THR A 324 22.79 10.52 30.52
C THR A 324 21.74 9.69 29.79
N LYS A 325 21.53 8.45 30.23
CA LYS A 325 20.63 7.47 29.58
C LYS A 325 19.22 8.02 29.34
N GLU A 326 18.62 8.66 30.35
CA GLU A 326 17.25 9.18 30.23
C GLU A 326 17.15 10.33 29.23
N THR A 327 18.12 11.24 29.17
CA THR A 327 18.18 12.27 28.13
C THR A 327 18.32 11.65 26.74
N VAL A 328 19.15 10.61 26.58
CA VAL A 328 19.28 9.88 25.31
C VAL A 328 17.96 9.20 24.91
N LYS A 329 17.20 8.69 25.89
CA LYS A 329 15.87 8.10 25.66
C LYS A 329 14.86 9.14 25.17
N GLU A 330 14.78 10.28 25.85
CA GLU A 330 13.89 11.39 25.48
C GLU A 330 14.22 11.91 24.08
N ASP A 331 15.49 12.18 23.80
CA ASP A 331 15.94 12.63 22.48
C ASP A 331 15.66 11.59 21.40
N LEU A 332 15.89 10.30 21.67
CA LEU A 332 15.58 9.24 20.72
C LEU A 332 14.07 9.19 20.42
N LEU A 333 13.21 9.31 21.44
CA LEU A 333 11.76 9.32 21.27
C LEU A 333 11.29 10.48 20.37
N THR A 334 11.93 11.66 20.43
CA THR A 334 11.61 12.77 19.51
C THR A 334 12.05 12.53 18.05
N ASN A 335 12.99 11.61 17.84
CA ASN A 335 13.49 11.23 16.52
C ASN A 335 12.82 9.98 15.94
N LEU A 336 11.92 9.34 16.70
CA LEU A 336 11.06 8.24 16.26
C LEU A 336 9.68 8.77 15.85
N ASN A 337 8.92 7.95 15.14
CA ASN A 337 7.53 8.25 14.83
C ASN A 337 6.67 8.27 16.12
N ALA A 338 5.65 9.12 16.15
CA ALA A 338 4.71 9.19 17.26
C ALA A 338 3.79 7.95 17.32
N GLU A 339 3.44 7.37 16.17
CA GLU A 339 2.63 6.17 16.07
C GLU A 339 3.39 4.95 16.62
N PRO A 340 2.88 4.27 17.66
CA PRO A 340 3.62 3.21 18.33
C PRO A 340 4.04 2.05 17.41
N LEU A 341 3.18 1.66 16.46
CA LEU A 341 3.47 0.55 15.54
C LEU A 341 4.63 0.88 14.59
N ILE A 342 4.65 2.10 14.03
CA ILE A 342 5.76 2.60 13.21
C ILE A 342 7.03 2.73 14.04
N ALA A 343 6.94 3.28 15.26
CA ALA A 343 8.08 3.41 16.17
C ALA A 343 8.70 2.05 16.52
N MET A 344 7.89 1.02 16.74
CA MET A 344 8.36 -0.35 16.97
C MET A 344 9.15 -0.90 15.77
N ALA A 345 8.67 -0.71 14.54
CA ALA A 345 9.38 -1.10 13.34
C ALA A 345 10.73 -0.35 13.20
N GLN A 346 10.73 0.96 13.47
CA GLN A 346 11.95 1.78 13.47
C GLN A 346 12.97 1.29 14.51
N LEU A 347 12.53 1.02 15.75
CA LEU A 347 13.36 0.50 16.83
C LEU A 347 13.98 -0.86 16.47
N ASN A 348 13.19 -1.75 15.85
CA ASN A 348 13.68 -3.04 15.37
C ASN A 348 14.77 -2.88 14.30
N GLU A 349 14.57 -2.01 13.30
CA GLU A 349 15.58 -1.79 12.26
C GLU A 349 16.85 -1.12 12.83
N LEU A 350 16.74 -0.16 13.74
CA LEU A 350 17.89 0.42 14.44
C LEU A 350 18.66 -0.63 15.24
N PHE A 351 17.94 -1.46 16.01
CA PHE A 351 18.52 -2.56 16.77
C PHE A 351 19.30 -3.51 15.85
N MET A 352 18.73 -3.87 14.70
CA MET A 352 19.37 -4.70 13.69
C MET A 352 20.62 -4.05 13.11
N GLN A 353 20.56 -2.78 12.70
CA GLN A 353 21.72 -2.09 12.14
C GLN A 353 22.87 -1.96 13.16
N ILE A 354 22.57 -1.76 14.44
CA ILE A 354 23.58 -1.70 15.51
C ILE A 354 24.17 -3.09 15.77
N LYS A 355 23.34 -4.12 15.91
CA LYS A 355 23.75 -5.52 16.12
C LYS A 355 24.64 -6.03 14.96
N GLU A 356 24.29 -5.69 13.72
CA GLU A 356 25.05 -6.01 12.51
C GLU A 356 26.27 -5.09 12.29
N ASN A 357 26.49 -4.11 13.16
CA ASN A 357 27.53 -3.09 13.05
C ASN A 357 27.49 -2.28 11.73
N LYS A 358 26.31 -2.20 11.10
CA LYS A 358 26.02 -1.27 10.00
C LYS A 358 25.80 0.16 10.50
N LEU A 359 25.38 0.30 11.76
CA LEU A 359 25.31 1.56 12.50
C LEU A 359 26.20 1.45 13.75
N LYS A 360 27.25 2.26 13.82
CA LYS A 360 28.18 2.26 14.97
C LYS A 360 27.64 3.15 16.08
N VAL A 361 27.29 2.55 17.20
CA VAL A 361 26.84 3.27 18.40
C VAL A 361 27.52 2.64 19.62
N PRO A 362 28.32 3.41 20.39
CA PRO A 362 28.74 4.80 20.14
C PRO A 362 29.55 4.95 18.85
N LYS A 363 29.75 6.19 18.37
CA LYS A 363 30.45 6.52 17.11
C LYS A 363 31.82 5.84 16.96
N SER A 364 32.54 5.70 18.07
CA SER A 364 33.88 5.10 18.14
C SER A 364 33.88 3.57 18.31
N TYR A 365 32.70 2.94 18.39
CA TYR A 365 32.59 1.50 18.59
C TYR A 365 33.26 0.73 17.44
N THR A 366 34.09 -0.23 17.83
CA THR A 366 34.73 -1.18 16.93
C THR A 366 34.37 -2.58 17.41
N PRO A 367 33.72 -3.42 16.57
CA PRO A 367 33.36 -4.76 16.98
C PRO A 367 34.64 -5.60 17.23
N PRO A 368 34.59 -6.56 18.17
CA PRO A 368 35.70 -7.48 18.38
C PRO A 368 35.98 -8.24 17.07
N LYS A 369 37.22 -8.20 16.57
CA LYS A 369 37.63 -9.09 15.46
C LYS A 369 37.62 -10.54 15.97
N MET A 370 37.13 -11.49 15.16
CA MET A 370 37.28 -12.94 15.39
C MET A 370 38.76 -13.37 15.24
N ASN A 371 39.65 -12.89 16.10
CA ASN A 371 41.02 -13.39 16.21
C ASN A 371 41.31 -13.74 17.67
N LEU A 372 42.05 -14.84 17.88
CA LEU A 372 42.37 -15.45 19.18
C LEU A 372 42.98 -14.51 20.26
N PHE A 373 43.34 -13.28 19.90
CA PHE A 373 43.97 -12.30 20.80
C PHE A 373 43.13 -11.01 21.03
N SER A 374 41.85 -10.97 20.63
CA SER A 374 40.99 -9.77 20.77
C SER A 374 40.63 -9.39 22.20
N TRP A 375 40.86 -10.28 23.18
CA TRP A 375 40.59 -10.02 24.60
C TRP A 375 41.52 -8.95 25.22
N MET A 376 42.61 -8.56 24.54
CA MET A 376 43.59 -7.58 25.02
C MET A 376 43.39 -6.15 24.49
N SER A 377 42.39 -5.86 23.64
CA SER A 377 42.11 -4.48 23.22
C SER A 377 41.10 -3.79 24.15
N SER A 378 41.60 -2.82 24.90
CA SER A 378 40.94 -2.03 25.94
C SER A 378 39.94 -1.00 25.39
N ASP A 379 38.70 -1.41 25.12
CA ASP A 379 37.61 -0.44 24.98
C ASP A 379 36.33 -0.89 25.70
N SER A 380 36.50 -1.22 26.99
CA SER A 380 35.41 -1.65 27.87
C SER A 380 34.27 -0.63 27.93
N LYS A 381 34.60 0.66 27.82
CA LYS A 381 33.63 1.76 27.83
C LYS A 381 32.75 1.78 26.59
N ASN A 382 33.33 1.75 25.37
CA ASN A 382 32.53 1.68 24.16
C ASN A 382 31.73 0.38 24.06
N LYS A 383 32.26 -0.75 24.55
CA LYS A 383 31.51 -2.01 24.65
C LYS A 383 30.33 -1.92 25.61
N SER A 384 30.53 -1.32 26.79
CA SER A 384 29.46 -1.11 27.76
C SER A 384 28.37 -0.19 27.20
N ALA A 385 28.76 0.92 26.56
CA ALA A 385 27.83 1.84 25.91
C ALA A 385 27.06 1.18 24.76
N HIS A 386 27.72 0.35 23.95
CA HIS A 386 27.08 -0.42 22.89
C HIS A 386 26.00 -1.38 23.43
N THR A 387 26.29 -2.09 24.52
CA THR A 387 25.28 -2.92 25.19
C THR A 387 24.15 -2.08 25.79
N ALA A 388 24.48 -0.94 26.39
CA ALA A 388 23.51 -0.04 27.01
C ALA A 388 22.51 0.52 25.99
N ILE A 389 22.97 0.95 24.80
CA ILE A 389 22.05 1.43 23.76
C ILE A 389 21.14 0.32 23.24
N LEU A 390 21.65 -0.90 23.02
CA LEU A 390 20.81 -2.04 22.61
C LEU A 390 19.74 -2.37 23.65
N ASN A 391 20.06 -2.26 24.94
CA ASN A 391 19.07 -2.45 26.01
C ASN A 391 18.07 -1.30 26.09
N LEU A 392 18.49 -0.05 25.82
CA LEU A 392 17.58 1.09 25.76
C LEU A 392 16.57 0.93 24.61
N LEU A 393 17.01 0.49 23.42
CA LEU A 393 16.09 0.23 22.31
C LEU A 393 15.03 -0.82 22.66
N LYS A 394 15.43 -1.88 23.38
CA LYS A 394 14.52 -2.91 23.88
C LYS A 394 13.50 -2.36 24.88
N GLU A 395 13.95 -1.54 25.81
CA GLU A 395 13.09 -0.89 26.81
C GLU A 395 12.02 -0.03 26.12
N ILE A 396 12.44 0.87 25.21
CA ILE A 396 11.51 1.74 24.47
C ILE A 396 10.56 0.91 23.62
N TYR A 397 11.02 -0.19 23.02
CA TYR A 397 10.18 -1.06 22.21
C TYR A 397 9.01 -1.64 23.03
N LEU A 398 9.27 -2.11 24.26
CA LEU A 398 8.21 -2.60 25.15
C LEU A 398 7.27 -1.47 25.56
N GLU A 399 7.78 -0.28 25.84
CA GLU A 399 6.94 0.89 26.14
C GLU A 399 6.02 1.25 24.97
N LYS A 400 6.49 1.14 23.73
CA LYS A 400 5.66 1.36 22.54
C LYS A 400 4.62 0.26 22.33
N LEU A 401 4.95 -1.00 22.63
CA LEU A 401 3.97 -2.08 22.59
C LEU A 401 2.87 -1.88 23.65
N ASP A 402 3.23 -1.46 24.86
CA ASP A 402 2.25 -1.13 25.92
C ASP A 402 1.40 0.09 25.55
N GLN A 403 2.01 1.14 24.99
CA GLN A 403 1.28 2.31 24.47
C GLN A 403 0.29 1.91 23.37
N LEU A 404 0.66 1.01 22.47
CA LEU A 404 -0.25 0.49 21.44
C LEU A 404 -1.46 -0.21 22.07
N ALA A 405 -1.24 -1.06 23.08
CA ALA A 405 -2.30 -1.73 23.83
C ALA A 405 -3.24 -0.76 24.55
N GLN A 406 -2.71 0.33 25.10
CA GLN A 406 -3.50 1.37 25.77
C GLN A 406 -4.35 2.17 24.77
N ARG A 407 -3.74 2.62 23.66
CA ARG A 407 -4.42 3.41 22.62
C ARG A 407 -5.52 2.65 21.91
N ALA A 408 -5.38 1.32 21.76
CA ALA A 408 -6.41 0.47 21.17
C ALA A 408 -7.76 0.53 21.91
N ALA A 409 -7.77 0.95 23.18
CA ALA A 409 -9.01 1.16 23.94
C ALA A 409 -9.68 2.51 23.64
N GLU A 410 -8.92 3.49 23.15
CA GLU A 410 -9.33 4.90 22.99
C GLU A 410 -9.58 5.28 21.52
N GLU A 411 -8.96 4.58 20.58
CA GLU A 411 -9.01 4.87 19.14
C GLU A 411 -10.07 4.05 18.39
N GLU A 412 -10.50 4.58 17.24
CA GLU A 412 -11.47 3.92 16.35
C GLU A 412 -10.96 2.53 15.92
N PRO A 413 -11.71 1.44 16.14
CA PRO A 413 -11.25 0.08 15.83
C PRO A 413 -10.80 -0.09 14.38
N SER A 414 -11.41 0.61 13.43
CA SER A 414 -11.11 0.56 11.99
C SER A 414 -9.70 1.02 11.61
N THR A 415 -9.02 1.73 12.52
CA THR A 415 -7.64 2.21 12.34
C THR A 415 -6.59 1.23 12.85
N GLN A 416 -7.01 0.19 13.57
CA GLN A 416 -6.12 -0.68 14.33
C GLN A 416 -5.70 -1.94 13.54
N ILE A 417 -4.49 -2.44 13.81
CA ILE A 417 -4.02 -3.73 13.28
C ILE A 417 -4.90 -4.88 13.83
N GLY A 418 -5.33 -5.77 12.95
CA GLY A 418 -6.25 -6.85 13.27
C GLY A 418 -7.72 -6.44 13.22
N PHE A 419 -8.06 -5.23 12.77
CA PHE A 419 -9.45 -4.86 12.55
C PHE A 419 -10.16 -5.85 11.62
N GLY A 420 -11.40 -6.22 11.99
CA GLY A 420 -12.19 -7.23 11.28
C GLY A 420 -11.76 -8.69 11.52
N SER A 421 -10.72 -8.94 12.33
CA SER A 421 -10.33 -10.29 12.76
C SER A 421 -11.03 -10.69 14.06
N ASP A 422 -11.29 -11.98 14.24
CA ASP A 422 -11.72 -12.54 15.53
C ASP A 422 -10.55 -12.64 16.54
N GLU A 423 -9.31 -12.57 16.04
CA GLU A 423 -8.07 -12.68 16.83
C GLU A 423 -7.10 -11.51 16.53
N PRO A 424 -7.46 -10.22 16.77
CA PRO A 424 -6.59 -9.07 16.48
C PRO A 424 -5.22 -9.14 17.18
N GLY A 425 -5.15 -9.69 18.38
CA GLY A 425 -3.89 -9.93 19.09
C GLY A 425 -2.98 -10.95 18.41
N LYS A 426 -3.54 -11.93 17.69
CA LYS A 426 -2.75 -12.83 16.85
C LYS A 426 -2.19 -12.13 15.63
N VAL A 427 -2.98 -11.24 15.01
CA VAL A 427 -2.49 -10.41 13.90
C VAL A 427 -1.33 -9.50 14.36
N LEU A 428 -1.48 -8.85 15.52
CA LEU A 428 -0.38 -8.09 16.11
C LEU A 428 0.83 -9.00 16.42
N MET A 429 0.60 -10.20 16.95
CA MET A 429 1.66 -11.18 17.19
C MET A 429 2.44 -11.49 15.90
N ASP A 430 1.74 -11.72 14.78
CA ASP A 430 2.36 -12.02 13.49
C ASP A 430 3.24 -10.86 12.98
N VAL A 431 2.82 -9.61 13.19
CA VAL A 431 3.63 -8.42 12.89
C VAL A 431 4.89 -8.42 13.74
N VAL A 432 4.73 -8.49 15.07
CA VAL A 432 5.86 -8.32 15.99
C VAL A 432 6.83 -9.51 15.89
N GLN A 433 6.38 -10.71 15.53
CA GLN A 433 7.27 -11.85 15.26
C GLN A 433 8.23 -11.63 14.08
N GLN A 434 7.97 -10.68 13.19
CA GLN A 434 8.93 -10.24 12.16
C GLN A 434 10.07 -9.38 12.74
N HIS A 435 9.95 -8.94 13.99
CA HIS A 435 10.93 -8.07 14.64
C HIS A 435 11.96 -8.91 15.44
N GLU A 436 13.20 -8.96 14.95
CA GLU A 436 14.31 -9.66 15.61
C GLU A 436 14.53 -9.19 17.06
N ILE A 437 14.26 -7.91 17.37
CA ILE A 437 14.40 -7.38 18.73
C ILE A 437 13.62 -8.21 19.75
N ILE A 438 12.53 -8.88 19.33
CA ILE A 438 11.67 -9.65 20.20
C ILE A 438 12.31 -10.92 20.74
N SER A 439 13.20 -11.54 19.97
CA SER A 439 13.94 -12.73 20.42
C SER A 439 14.82 -12.48 21.66
N HIS A 440 14.90 -11.23 22.13
CA HIS A 440 15.70 -10.79 23.28
C HIS A 440 14.85 -10.37 24.50
N PHE A 441 13.53 -10.60 24.50
CA PHE A 441 12.65 -10.35 25.65
C PHE A 441 12.25 -11.64 26.37
N ASP A 442 11.81 -11.50 27.64
CA ASP A 442 10.98 -12.53 28.26
C ASP A 442 9.62 -12.55 27.55
N THR A 443 9.29 -13.71 27.00
CA THR A 443 8.00 -14.01 26.35
C THR A 443 6.78 -13.60 27.17
N ASN A 444 6.85 -13.51 28.50
CA ASN A 444 5.70 -13.18 29.33
C ASN A 444 5.24 -11.73 29.20
N ALA A 445 6.14 -10.75 29.20
CA ALA A 445 5.78 -9.32 29.12
C ALA A 445 5.10 -9.00 27.78
N MET A 446 5.65 -9.53 26.68
CA MET A 446 5.06 -9.39 25.35
C MET A 446 3.66 -10.02 25.27
N LYS A 447 3.49 -11.24 25.81
CA LYS A 447 2.19 -11.92 25.81
C LYS A 447 1.12 -11.13 26.59
N LEU A 448 1.51 -10.50 27.70
CA LEU A 448 0.60 -9.66 28.49
C LEU A 448 0.14 -8.44 27.71
N ALA A 449 1.06 -7.71 27.07
CA ALA A 449 0.70 -6.53 26.26
C ALA A 449 -0.20 -6.90 25.07
N ILE A 450 0.09 -8.00 24.38
CA ILE A 450 -0.73 -8.49 23.25
C ILE A 450 -2.12 -8.96 23.73
N ALA A 451 -2.20 -9.61 24.90
CA ALA A 451 -3.48 -9.98 25.50
C ALA A 451 -4.31 -8.75 25.90
N ALA A 452 -3.67 -7.69 26.40
CA ALA A 452 -4.32 -6.42 26.68
C ALA A 452 -4.85 -5.76 25.40
N TYR A 453 -4.06 -5.75 24.32
CA TYR A 453 -4.47 -5.27 23.00
C TYR A 453 -5.70 -6.02 22.46
N GLN A 454 -5.67 -7.37 22.50
CA GLN A 454 -6.81 -8.22 22.13
C GLN A 454 -8.05 -7.84 22.94
N HIS A 455 -7.91 -7.69 24.26
CA HIS A 455 -9.03 -7.37 25.13
C HIS A 455 -9.62 -5.99 24.83
N ALA A 456 -8.79 -4.97 24.59
CA ALA A 456 -9.21 -3.61 24.26
C ALA A 456 -10.04 -3.58 22.96
N LEU A 457 -9.51 -4.15 21.88
CA LEU A 457 -10.20 -4.17 20.59
C LEU A 457 -11.49 -4.99 20.62
N MET A 458 -11.47 -6.16 21.26
CA MET A 458 -12.67 -6.98 21.39
C MET A 458 -13.72 -6.38 22.33
N GLY A 459 -13.28 -5.56 23.30
CA GLY A 459 -14.15 -4.78 24.18
C GLY A 459 -14.91 -3.71 23.42
N ASN A 460 -14.20 -2.92 22.59
CA ASN A 460 -14.77 -1.87 21.75
C ASN A 460 -15.71 -2.45 20.66
N LEU A 461 -15.37 -3.59 20.08
CA LEU A 461 -16.23 -4.30 19.11
C LEU A 461 -17.54 -4.83 19.72
N LYS A 462 -17.62 -5.00 21.06
CA LYS A 462 -18.84 -5.42 21.76
C LYS A 462 -19.73 -4.25 22.15
N SER A 463 -19.15 -3.07 22.45
CA SER A 463 -19.95 -1.86 22.71
C SER A 463 -20.62 -1.34 21.44
N ASP A 464 -19.93 -1.38 20.29
CA ASP A 464 -20.50 -0.93 19.01
C ASP A 464 -21.69 -1.78 18.56
N LYS A 465 -21.68 -3.08 18.87
CA LYS A 465 -22.81 -4.00 18.62
C LYS A 465 -24.00 -3.78 19.55
N LEU A 466 -23.84 -3.04 20.66
CA LEU A 466 -24.93 -2.71 21.59
C LEU A 466 -25.55 -1.34 21.30
N THR A 467 -24.91 -0.52 20.47
CA THR A 467 -25.37 0.82 20.06
C THR A 467 -25.84 0.92 18.61
N SER A 468 -25.72 -0.16 17.81
CA SER A 468 -26.23 -0.31 16.43
C SER A 468 -27.42 -1.27 16.33
#